data_AF-A0A2N5A3B1-F1
#
_entry.id   AF-A0A2N5A3B1-F1
#
_cell.length_a   1.000
_cell.length_b   1.000
_cell.length_c   1.000
_cell.angle_alpha   90.00
_cell.angle_beta   90.00
_cell.angle_gamma   90.00
#
_symmetry.space_group_name_H-M   'P 1'
#
loop_
_entity.id
_entity.type
_entity.pdbx_description
1 polymer ?
#
loop_
_entity_poly.entity_id
_entity_poly.type
_entity_poly.pdbx_seq_one_letter_code
_entity_poly.pdbx_strand_id
1 'polypeptide(L)' 'MPRPSLYDILYGNFAGGLDLNTVSETDQVILSVLDNMQRILNCRAGTLAHLPDYGLPDMTAILQG' A
#
# COMPACT_ATOMS: atom_id res chain seq x y z
N MET A 1 14.69 -2.94 -13.58
CA MET A 1 13.48 -2.41 -14.24
C MET A 1 12.47 -2.06 -13.15
N PRO A 2 11.90 -0.85 -13.17
CA PRO A 2 10.74 -0.51 -12.35
C PRO A 2 9.61 -1.49 -12.67
N ARG A 3 8.90 -1.99 -11.66
CA ARG A 3 7.76 -2.89 -11.84
C ARG A 3 6.70 -2.63 -10.78
N PRO A 4 5.41 -2.67 -11.14
CA PRO A 4 4.31 -2.48 -10.19
C PRO A 4 4.35 -3.52 -9.07
N SER A 5 3.58 -3.28 -8.00
CA SER A 5 3.49 -4.26 -6.91
C SER A 5 2.84 -5.55 -7.41
N LEU A 6 3.20 -6.67 -6.78
CA LEU A 6 2.55 -7.96 -7.07
C LEU A 6 1.03 -7.89 -6.90
N TYR A 7 0.57 -7.10 -5.93
CA TYR A 7 -0.86 -6.91 -5.69
C TYR A 7 -1.55 -6.32 -6.91
N ASP A 8 -1.01 -5.26 -7.50
CA ASP A 8 -1.62 -4.57 -8.64
C ASP A 8 -1.58 -5.45 -9.89
N ILE A 9 -0.51 -6.24 -10.07
CA ILE A 9 -0.39 -7.24 -11.15
C ILE A 9 -1.48 -8.32 -11.03
N LEU A 10 -1.70 -8.85 -9.83
CA LEU A 10 -2.69 -9.90 -9.61
C LEU A 10 -4.13 -9.38 -9.72
N TYR A 11 -4.35 -8.12 -9.35
CA TYR A 11 -5.67 -7.51 -9.37
C TYR A 11 -6.01 -6.89 -10.75
N GLY A 12 -5.00 -6.50 -11.53
CA GLY A 12 -5.14 -5.87 -12.85
C GLY A 12 -5.41 -4.36 -12.80
N ASN A 13 -5.55 -3.78 -11.60
CA ASN A 13 -5.78 -2.36 -11.40
C ASN A 13 -5.20 -1.88 -10.06
N PHE A 14 -4.93 -0.58 -9.96
CA PHE A 14 -4.56 0.11 -8.72
C PHE A 14 -5.77 0.26 -7.77
N ALA A 15 -5.51 0.75 -6.56
CA ALA A 15 -6.58 1.18 -5.66
C ALA A 15 -7.46 2.23 -6.34
N GLY A 16 -8.78 2.08 -6.20
CA GLY A 16 -9.74 2.95 -6.89
C GLY A 16 -10.08 2.54 -8.33
N GLY A 17 -9.52 1.45 -8.85
CA GLY A 17 -9.97 0.82 -10.11
C GLY A 17 -9.30 1.33 -11.39
N LEU A 18 -8.20 2.09 -11.28
CA LEU A 18 -7.42 2.52 -12.44
C LEU A 18 -6.69 1.32 -13.06
N ASP A 19 -7.00 0.98 -14.32
CA ASP A 19 -6.42 -0.16 -15.03
C ASP A 19 -4.90 -0.02 -15.17
N LEU A 20 -4.18 -1.10 -14.83
CA LEU A 20 -2.73 -1.15 -14.81
C LEU A 20 -2.11 -0.76 -16.16
N ASN A 21 -2.69 -1.24 -17.26
CA ASN A 21 -2.14 -1.10 -18.61
C ASN A 21 -2.41 0.27 -19.24
N THR A 22 -3.17 1.12 -18.56
CA THR A 22 -3.45 2.51 -19.00
C THR A 22 -2.42 3.51 -18.48
N VAL A 23 -1.52 3.07 -17.61
CA VAL A 23 -0.53 3.90 -16.91
C VAL A 23 0.88 3.58 -17.41
N SER A 24 1.75 4.59 -17.50
CA SER A 24 3.15 4.40 -17.92
C SER A 24 3.92 3.53 -16.92
N GLU A 25 4.92 2.76 -17.36
CA GLU A 25 5.69 1.87 -16.47
C GLU A 25 6.30 2.59 -15.26
N THR A 26 6.78 3.83 -15.46
CA THR A 26 7.33 4.65 -14.38
C THR A 26 6.25 5.02 -13.37
N ASP A 27 5.09 5.46 -13.84
CA ASP A 27 3.98 5.86 -12.97
C ASP A 27 3.35 4.65 -12.27
N GLN A 28 3.35 3.47 -12.90
CA GLN A 28 2.85 2.25 -12.29
C GLN A 28 3.58 1.94 -10.97
N VAL A 29 4.90 2.14 -10.91
CA VAL A 29 5.68 1.95 -9.67
C VAL A 29 5.34 3.00 -8.63
N ILE A 30 5.20 4.25 -9.04
CA ILE A 30 4.86 5.35 -8.13
C ILE A 30 3.50 5.08 -7.47
N LEU A 31 2.49 4.75 -8.27
CA LEU A 31 1.15 4.42 -7.78
C LEU A 31 1.16 3.19 -6.88
N SER A 32 1.90 2.14 -7.26
CA SER A 32 2.06 0.93 -6.43
C SER A 32 2.60 1.25 -5.03
N VAL A 33 3.61 2.12 -4.95
CA VAL A 33 4.21 2.55 -3.68
C VAL A 33 3.21 3.38 -2.87
N LEU A 34 2.50 4.30 -3.50
CA LEU A 34 1.47 5.12 -2.84
C LEU A 34 0.35 4.27 -2.26
N ASP A 35 -0.17 3.30 -3.03
CA ASP A 35 -1.21 2.39 -2.58
C ASP A 35 -0.71 1.46 -1.46
N ASN A 36 0.55 1.02 -1.53
CA ASN A 36 1.16 0.25 -0.46
C ASN A 36 1.30 1.07 0.82
N MET A 37 1.79 2.31 0.72
CA MET A 37 1.87 3.22 1.86
C MET A 37 0.49 3.47 2.48
N GLN A 38 -0.54 3.70 1.67
CA GLN A 38 -1.90 3.90 2.18
C GLN A 38 -2.41 2.68 2.96
N ARG A 39 -2.12 1.46 2.50
CA ARG A 39 -2.45 0.23 3.24
C ARG A 39 -1.70 0.12 4.57
N ILE A 40 -0.42 0.47 4.60
CA ILE A 40 0.37 0.48 5.84
C ILE A 40 -0.18 1.51 6.81
N LEU A 41 -0.45 2.75 6.35
CA LEU A 41 -0.94 3.83 7.19
C LEU A 41 -2.34 3.56 7.75
N ASN A 42 -3.19 2.87 6.99
CA ASN A 42 -4.55 2.52 7.41
C ASN A 42 -4.63 1.23 8.24
N CYS A 43 -3.54 0.48 8.35
CA CYS A 43 -3.49 -0.72 9.18
C CYS A 43 -2.87 -0.41 10.54
N ARG A 44 -3.46 -0.92 11.62
CA ARG A 44 -2.85 -0.88 12.96
C ARG A 44 -1.96 -2.12 13.15
N ALA A 45 -0.74 -1.92 13.64
CA ALA A 45 0.15 -3.01 14.06
C ALA A 45 -0.56 -3.93 15.05
N GLY A 46 -0.40 -5.24 14.86
CA GLY A 46 -1.09 -6.29 15.61
C GLY A 46 -2.46 -6.71 15.07
N THR A 47 -3.00 -6.03 14.05
CA THR A 47 -4.30 -6.41 13.44
C THR A 47 -4.21 -7.68 12.60
N LEU A 48 -3.11 -7.86 11.87
CA LEU A 48 -2.89 -9.05 11.05
C LEU A 48 -2.17 -10.12 11.87
N ALA A 49 -2.88 -11.21 12.19
CA ALA A 49 -2.35 -12.28 13.06
C ALA A 49 -1.05 -12.92 12.56
N HIS A 50 -0.87 -13.02 11.24
CA HIS A 50 0.32 -13.60 10.61
C HIS A 50 1.42 -12.56 10.34
N LEU A 51 1.15 -11.27 10.57
CA LEU A 51 2.09 -10.18 10.32
C LEU A 51 1.91 -9.10 11.39
N PRO A 52 2.28 -9.40 12.67
CA PRO A 52 1.98 -8.52 13.81
C PRO A 52 2.67 -7.15 13.70
N ASP A 53 3.81 -7.07 13.02
CA ASP A 53 4.55 -5.82 12.86
C ASP A 53 4.06 -4.94 11.68
N TYR A 54 3.03 -5.37 10.94
CA TYR A 54 2.51 -4.63 9.80
C TYR A 54 1.49 -3.56 10.18
N GLY A 55 1.71 -2.35 9.68
CA GLY A 55 0.88 -1.18 9.95
C GLY A 55 1.57 -0.19 10.88
N LEU A 56 0.83 0.81 11.34
CA LEU A 56 1.32 1.79 12.30
C LEU A 56 1.09 1.34 13.75
N PRO A 57 2.01 1.67 14.68
CA PRO A 57 1.76 1.51 16.10
C PRO A 57 0.57 2.39 16.54
N ASP A 58 0.15 2.27 17.79
CA ASP A 58 -0.92 3.12 18.31
C ASP A 58 -0.51 4.60 18.28
N MET A 59 -1.00 5.33 17.27
CA MET A 59 -0.67 6.73 17.05
C MET A 59 -1.27 7.63 18.14
N THR A 60 -2.28 7.16 18.89
CA THR A 60 -2.81 7.93 20.02
C THR A 60 -1.80 8.09 21.13
N ALA A 61 -0.84 7.16 21.29
CA ALA A 61 0.24 7.27 22.25
C ALA A 61 1.38 8.21 21.79
N ILE A 62 1.48 8.47 20.48
CA ILE A 62 2.54 9.29 19.86
C ILE A 62 2.08 10.74 19.68
N LEU A 63 0.80 10.96 19.39
CA LEU A 63 0.23 12.27 19.10
C LEU A 63 -0.26 13.02 20.36
N GLN A 64 -0.09 12.47 21.56
CA GLN A 64 -0.29 13.24 22.79
C GLN A 64 0.91 14.17 23.00
N GLY A 65 0.81 15.38 22.47
CA GLY A 65 1.65 16.51 22.87
C GLY A 65 1.24 17.07 24.22
#